data_AF-A0A1I1YDC8-F1
#
_entry.id   AF-A0A1I1YDC8-F1
#
_cell.length_a   1.000
_cell.length_b   1.000
_cell.length_c   1.000
_cell.angle_alpha   90.00
_cell.angle_beta   90.00
_cell.angle_gamma   90.00
#
_symmetry.space_group_name_H-M   'P 1'
#
loop_
_entity.id
_entity.type
_entity.pdbx_description
1 polymer ?
#
loop_
_entity_poly.entity_id
_entity_poly.type
_entity_poly.pdbx_seq_one_letter_code
_entity_poly.pdbx_strand_id
1 'polypeptide(L)'
;MNNEGSYPREIQALIHEMKAYVIAEEDKWYESLGGTYWVVKGASENFMYKGSFYVIYPEDVGCKTHAFFEHMMIHKFEDKLKSLGATRVTCTGMID
;
A
#
# COMPACT_ATOMS: atom_id res chain seq x y z
N MET A 1 2.85 15.25 0.27
CA MET A 1 1.79 15.78 -0.62
C MET A 1 0.77 14.67 -0.79
N ASN A 2 -0.50 14.85 -0.43
CA ASN A 2 -1.52 13.80 -0.63
C ASN A 2 -1.94 13.78 -2.10
N ASN A 3 -1.78 12.63 -2.76
CA ASN A 3 -2.15 12.43 -4.16
C ASN A 3 -3.60 11.94 -4.33
N GLU A 4 -4.44 11.94 -3.29
CA GLU A 4 -5.79 11.35 -3.33
C GLU A 4 -6.61 11.79 -4.56
N GLY A 5 -6.47 13.03 -5.04
CA GLY A 5 -7.19 13.54 -6.22
C GLY A 5 -6.62 13.16 -7.61
N SER A 6 -5.43 12.54 -7.68
CA SER A 6 -4.77 12.21 -8.95
C SER A 6 -5.00 10.76 -9.40
N TYR A 7 -5.55 9.91 -8.52
CA TYR A 7 -5.88 8.53 -8.85
C TYR A 7 -7.26 8.39 -9.52
N PRO A 8 -7.42 7.42 -10.43
CA PRO A 8 -8.74 7.00 -10.89
C PRO A 8 -9.61 6.53 -9.72
N ARG A 9 -10.93 6.76 -9.81
CA ARG A 9 -11.91 6.47 -8.74
C ARG A 9 -11.84 5.04 -8.20
N GLU A 10 -11.60 4.06 -9.07
CA GLU A 10 -11.50 2.64 -8.69
C GLU A 10 -10.24 2.38 -7.82
N ILE A 11 -9.13 3.06 -8.13
CA ILE A 11 -7.89 3.00 -7.35
C ILE A 11 -8.06 3.74 -6.01
N GLN A 12 -8.73 4.89 -6.00
CA GLN A 12 -9.08 5.60 -4.76
C GLN A 12 -9.89 4.70 -3.82
N ALA A 13 -10.84 3.92 -4.35
CA ALA A 13 -11.63 2.99 -3.55
C ALA A 13 -10.76 1.90 -2.90
N LEU A 14 -9.77 1.36 -3.62
CA LEU A 14 -8.81 0.41 -3.05
C LEU A 14 -7.92 1.05 -1.97
N ILE A 15 -7.43 2.27 -2.20
CA ILE A 15 -6.63 3.01 -1.20
C ILE A 15 -7.47 3.24 0.06
N HIS A 16 -8.75 3.59 -0.09
CA HIS A 16 -9.66 3.79 1.03
C HIS A 16 -9.95 2.48 1.79
N GLU A 17 -10.14 1.37 1.07
CA GLU A 17 -10.30 0.03 1.67
C GLU A 17 -9.06 -0.33 2.51
N MET A 18 -7.88 -0.10 1.97
CA MET A 18 -6.62 -0.35 2.66
C MET A 18 -6.47 0.52 3.91
N LYS A 19 -6.83 1.81 3.82
CA LYS A 19 -6.82 2.72 4.98
C LYS A 19 -7.71 2.21 6.10
N ALA A 20 -8.91 1.73 5.78
CA ALA A 20 -9.83 1.16 6.76
C ALA A 20 -9.24 -0.11 7.40
N TYR A 21 -8.59 -0.97 6.62
CA TYR A 21 -7.93 -2.18 7.11
C TYR A 21 -6.77 -1.86 8.05
N VAL A 22 -5.86 -0.97 7.64
CA VAL A 22 -4.68 -0.64 8.43
C VAL A 22 -5.08 0.00 9.76
N ILE A 23 -6.06 0.91 9.78
CA ILE A 23 -6.59 1.49 11.03
C ILE A 23 -7.17 0.41 11.97
N ALA A 24 -7.79 -0.64 11.42
CA ALA A 24 -8.42 -1.68 12.23
C ALA A 24 -7.43 -2.70 12.81
N GLU A 25 -6.28 -2.90 12.14
CA GLU A 25 -5.36 -4.01 12.41
C GLU A 25 -3.97 -3.57 12.91
N GLU A 26 -3.56 -2.30 12.72
CA GLU A 26 -2.22 -1.81 13.10
C GLU A 26 -1.93 -2.05 14.58
N ASP A 27 -2.86 -1.75 15.49
CA ASP A 27 -2.61 -1.90 16.93
C ASP A 27 -2.51 -3.38 17.37
N LYS A 28 -3.34 -4.26 16.81
CA LYS A 28 -3.39 -5.68 17.22
C LYS A 28 -2.19 -6.47 16.72
N TRP A 29 -1.77 -6.20 15.49
CA TRP A 29 -0.71 -6.95 14.84
C TRP A 29 0.66 -6.55 15.41
N TYR A 30 0.84 -5.27 15.75
CA TYR A 30 2.07 -4.74 16.35
C TYR A 30 2.39 -5.36 17.71
N GLU A 31 1.37 -5.56 18.54
CA GLU A 31 1.51 -6.23 19.84
C GLU A 31 1.89 -7.71 19.68
N SER A 32 1.41 -8.37 18.63
CA SER A 32 1.62 -9.81 18.41
C SER A 32 3.05 -10.18 18.01
N LEU A 33 3.80 -9.27 17.38
CA LEU A 33 5.17 -9.50 16.90
C LEU A 33 6.25 -9.14 17.94
N GLY A 34 5.86 -8.75 19.15
CA GLY A 34 6.80 -8.35 20.20
C GLY A 34 7.68 -7.16 19.82
N GLY A 35 7.22 -6.31 18.89
CA GLY A 35 7.91 -5.09 18.46
C GLY A 35 9.19 -5.30 17.64
N THR A 36 9.49 -6.51 17.16
CA THR A 36 10.69 -6.78 16.36
C THR A 36 10.33 -6.76 14.87
N TYR A 37 10.71 -5.70 14.15
CA TYR A 37 10.44 -5.55 12.72
C TYR A 37 11.68 -5.14 11.93
N TRP A 38 11.72 -5.53 10.65
CA TRP A 38 12.69 -5.01 9.69
C TRP A 38 12.39 -3.53 9.49
N VAL A 39 13.36 -2.65 9.73
CA VAL A 39 13.15 -1.20 9.58
C VAL A 39 13.02 -0.88 8.10
N VAL A 40 11.79 -0.96 7.58
CA VAL A 40 11.47 -0.51 6.22
C VAL A 40 11.49 1.01 6.25
N LYS A 41 12.52 1.61 5.65
CA LYS A 41 12.70 3.07 5.56
C LYS A 41 11.84 3.71 4.49
N GLY A 42 11.49 2.96 3.45
CA GLY A 42 10.63 3.42 2.36
C GLY A 42 9.89 2.28 1.70
N ALA A 43 8.68 2.53 1.21
CA ALA A 43 7.90 1.58 0.44
C ALA A 43 7.03 2.30 -0.60
N SER A 44 6.78 1.66 -1.73
CA SER A 44 5.83 2.13 -2.74
C SER A 44 5.26 0.99 -3.57
N GLU A 45 4.05 1.16 -4.07
CA GLU A 45 3.42 0.26 -5.04
C GLU A 45 3.31 0.98 -6.38
N ASN A 46 3.96 0.44 -7.40
CA ASN A 46 4.11 1.08 -8.71
C ASN A 46 3.34 0.27 -9.74
N PHE A 47 2.54 0.91 -10.59
CA PHE A 47 1.76 0.19 -11.60
C PHE A 47 1.36 1.06 -12.80
N MET A 48 1.04 0.40 -13.91
CA MET A 48 0.43 1.01 -15.09
C MET A 48 -1.08 0.76 -15.08
N TYR A 49 -1.90 1.79 -15.31
CA TYR A 49 -3.35 1.66 -15.42
C TYR A 49 -3.91 2.63 -16.47
N LYS A 50 -4.75 2.14 -17.39
CA LYS A 50 -5.34 2.92 -18.51
C LYS A 50 -4.33 3.81 -19.28
N GLY A 51 -3.10 3.31 -19.46
CA GLY A 51 -2.02 4.00 -20.19
C GLY A 51 -1.17 4.96 -19.37
N SER A 52 -1.47 5.15 -18.08
CA SER A 52 -0.73 6.05 -17.19
C SER A 52 0.03 5.28 -16.10
N PHE A 53 1.15 5.84 -15.65
CA PHE A 53 1.94 5.31 -14.54
C PHE A 53 1.48 5.93 -13.23
N TYR A 54 1.35 5.10 -12.19
CA TYR A 54 0.94 5.50 -10.85
C TYR A 54 1.86 4.91 -9.81
N VAL A 55 2.01 5.64 -8.71
CA VAL A 55 2.73 5.20 -7.53
C VAL A 55 1.84 5.48 -6.32
N ILE A 56 1.64 4.49 -5.47
CA ILE A 56 0.98 4.64 -4.16
C ILE A 56 2.06 4.61 -3.09
N TYR A 57 2.01 5.59 -2.19
CA TYR A 57 2.90 5.68 -1.04
C TYR A 57 2.14 5.45 0.28
N PRO A 58 2.85 5.13 1.39
CA PRO A 58 2.24 4.98 2.71
C PRO A 58 1.39 6.18 3.13
N GLU A 59 1.82 7.39 2.76
CA GLU A 59 1.12 8.63 3.09
C GLU A 59 -0.23 8.77 2.38
N ASP A 60 -0.38 8.19 1.18
CA ASP A 60 -1.66 8.19 0.46
C ASP A 60 -2.70 7.31 1.17
N VAL A 61 -2.26 6.28 1.89
CA VAL A 61 -3.09 5.42 2.74
C VAL A 61 -3.24 6.03 4.15
N GLY A 62 -2.32 6.90 4.56
CA GLY A 62 -2.28 7.48 5.89
C GLY A 62 -1.77 6.50 6.95
N CYS A 63 -0.76 5.70 6.62
CA CYS A 63 -0.18 4.70 7.52
C CYS A 63 1.36 4.75 7.56
N LYS A 64 1.96 4.02 8.51
CA LYS A 64 3.42 3.88 8.62
C LYS A 64 3.97 3.00 7.49
N THR A 65 5.22 3.25 7.10
CA THR A 65 5.89 2.56 5.97
C THR A 65 5.93 1.04 6.10
N HIS A 66 6.22 0.49 7.28
CA HIS A 66 6.27 -0.96 7.47
C HIS A 66 4.88 -1.59 7.29
N ALA A 67 3.84 -0.98 7.88
CA ALA A 67 2.46 -1.45 7.76
C ALA A 67 1.99 -1.42 6.30
N PHE A 68 2.36 -0.37 5.56
CA PHE A 68 2.12 -0.30 4.11
C PHE A 68 2.82 -1.45 3.37
N PHE A 69 4.12 -1.64 3.58
CA PHE A 69 4.92 -2.67 2.90
C PHE A 69 4.42 -4.08 3.18
N GLU A 70 4.15 -4.38 4.44
CA GLU A 70 3.59 -5.67 4.84
C GLU A 70 2.20 -5.87 4.25
N HIS A 71 1.37 -4.83 4.19
CA HIS A 71 0.06 -4.95 3.57
C HIS A 71 0.15 -5.24 2.07
N MET A 72 1.06 -4.58 1.35
CA MET A 72 1.31 -4.87 -0.06
C MET A 72 1.74 -6.33 -0.28
N MET A 73 2.66 -6.82 0.57
CA MET A 73 3.26 -8.16 0.43
C MET A 73 2.38 -9.30 0.94
N ILE A 74 1.67 -9.11 2.06
CA ILE A 74 0.90 -10.16 2.75
C ILE A 74 -0.53 -10.24 2.21
N HIS A 75 -1.16 -9.09 1.95
CA HIS A 75 -2.59 -9.04 1.61
C HIS A 75 -2.88 -9.04 0.10
N LYS A 76 -1.88 -9.34 -0.72
CA LYS A 76 -2.00 -9.46 -2.18
C LYS A 76 -2.67 -8.23 -2.81
N PHE A 77 -2.29 -7.03 -2.36
CA PHE A 77 -2.81 -5.78 -2.93
C PHE A 77 -2.56 -5.72 -4.45
N GLU A 78 -1.46 -6.31 -4.91
CA GLU A 78 -1.15 -6.55 -6.31
C GLU A 78 -2.27 -7.27 -7.08
N ASP A 79 -2.86 -8.32 -6.51
CA ASP A 79 -3.95 -9.06 -7.17
C ASP A 79 -5.21 -8.20 -7.31
N LYS A 80 -5.50 -7.35 -6.31
CA LYS A 80 -6.61 -6.40 -6.37
C LYS A 80 -6.39 -5.36 -7.48
N LEU A 81 -5.19 -4.79 -7.56
CA LEU A 81 -4.83 -3.87 -8.65
C LEU A 81 -4.95 -4.54 -10.01
N LYS A 82 -4.44 -5.76 -10.16
CA LYS A 82 -4.56 -6.54 -11.40
C LYS A 82 -6.01 -6.84 -11.77
N SER A 83 -6.88 -7.10 -10.79
CA SER A 83 -8.31 -7.35 -11.02
C SER A 83 -9.04 -6.14 -11.61
N LEU A 84 -8.56 -4.92 -11.33
CA LEU A 84 -9.04 -3.68 -11.96
C LEU A 84 -8.43 -3.44 -13.34
N GLY A 85 -7.48 -4.26 -13.78
CA GLY A 85 -6.77 -4.10 -15.05
C GLY A 85 -5.46 -3.33 -14.95
N ALA A 86 -4.91 -3.13 -13.75
CA ALA A 86 -3.54 -2.64 -13.62
C ALA A 86 -2.53 -3.68 -14.13
N THR A 87 -1.42 -3.20 -14.69
CA THR A 87 -0.33 -4.03 -15.23
C THR A 87 1.00 -3.52 -14.71
N ARG A 88 2.06 -4.35 -14.82
CA ARG A 88 3.40 -4.01 -14.32
C ARG A 88 3.38 -3.54 -12.86
N VAL A 89 2.57 -4.22 -12.05
CA VAL A 89 2.43 -3.94 -10.62
C VAL A 89 3.68 -4.45 -9.92
N THR A 90 4.34 -3.58 -9.16
CA THR A 90 5.59 -3.89 -8.46
C THR A 90 5.67 -3.15 -7.13
N CYS A 91 5.71 -3.92 -6.04
CA CYS A 91 6.00 -3.43 -4.71
C CYS A 91 7.51 -3.22 -4.56
N THR A 92 7.90 -2.03 -4.12
CA THR A 92 9.30 -1.69 -3.79
C THR A 92 9.39 -1.40 -2.31
N GLY A 93 10.38 -2.01 -1.64
CA GLY A 93 10.72 -1.72 -0.25
C GLY A 93 12.21 -1.42 -0.11
N MET A 94 12.54 -0.46 0.74
CA MET A 94 13.91 -0.14 1.15
C MET A 94 14.08 -0.56 2.61
N ILE A 95 14.92 -1.56 2.83
CA ILE A 95 15.24 -2.14 4.13
C ILE A 95 16.59 -1.56 4.57
N ASP A 96 16.73 -1.23 5.86
CA ASP A 96 18.02 -0.93 6.49
C ASP A 96 18.76 -2.19 6.94
#